data_AF-A0A815SZ44-F1
#
_entry.id   AF-A0A815SZ44-F1
#
_cell.length_a   1.000
_cell.length_b   1.000
_cell.length_c   1.000
_cell.angle_alpha   90.00
_cell.angle_beta   90.00
_cell.angle_gamma   90.00
#
_symmetry.space_group_name_H-M   'P 1'
#
loop_
_entity.id
_entity.type
_entity.pdbx_description
1 polymer ?
#
loop_
_entity_poly.entity_id
_entity_poly.type
_entity_poly.pdbx_seq_one_letter_code
_entity_poly.pdbx_strand_id
1 'polypeptide(L)'
;MLVINSNNFQFKNFNNKGTIKFWRCANRSCGVLLHTSLNEEFLLYPGKVIVHTHLPNPAEVEIRNLRETMQQSAENEVGDSVVVLCV
;
A
#
# COMPACT_ATOMS: atom_id res chain seq x y z
N MET A 1 0.24 -4.88 -4.71
CA MET A 1 0.55 -3.87 -3.68
C MET A 1 -0.73 -3.23 -3.18
N LEU A 2 -0.85 -3.05 -1.87
CA LEU A 2 -1.96 -2.32 -1.23
C LEU A 2 -1.33 -1.20 -0.39
N VAL A 3 -1.89 0.00 -0.50
CA VAL A 3 -1.30 1.25 0.00
C VAL A 3 -2.24 1.90 1.01
N ILE A 4 -1.66 2.66 1.93
CA ILE A 4 -2.39 3.35 2.99
C ILE A 4 -2.27 4.84 2.71
N ASN A 5 -3.39 5.56 2.67
CA ASN A 5 -3.36 7.02 2.56
C ASN A 5 -3.23 7.66 3.96
N SER A 6 -2.99 8.98 4.01
CA SER A 6 -2.83 9.74 5.25
C SER A 6 -4.04 9.69 6.21
N ASN A 7 -5.19 9.21 5.74
CA ASN A 7 -6.42 9.08 6.52
C ASN A 7 -6.67 7.63 6.99
N ASN A 8 -5.65 6.76 6.98
CA ASN A 8 -5.71 5.37 7.41
C ASN A 8 -6.72 4.50 6.64
N PHE A 9 -6.94 4.82 5.37
CA PHE A 9 -7.70 3.98 4.46
C PHE A 9 -6.78 3.15 3.59
N GLN A 10 -7.17 1.90 3.41
CA GLN A 10 -6.45 0.94 2.58
C GLN A 10 -6.97 0.96 1.14
N PHE A 11 -6.04 0.89 0.19
CA PHE A 11 -6.34 0.85 -1.23
C PHE A 11 -5.60 -0.29 -1.92
N LYS A 12 -6.31 -1.00 -2.79
CA LYS A 12 -5.75 -2.07 -3.64
C LYS A 12 -5.54 -1.53 -5.03
N ASN A 13 -4.36 -1.76 -5.60
CA ASN A 13 -4.16 -1.54 -7.02
C ASN A 13 -5.13 -2.43 -7.81
N PHE A 14 -5.82 -1.86 -8.80
CA PHE A 14 -6.77 -2.62 -9.63
C PHE A 14 -6.54 -2.44 -11.12
N ASN A 15 -5.78 -1.44 -11.55
CA ASN A 15 -5.45 -1.21 -12.94
C ASN A 15 -4.16 -0.40 -13.07
N ASN A 16 -3.46 -0.53 -14.19
CA ASN A 16 -2.28 0.25 -14.55
C ASN A 16 -2.44 0.74 -16.01
N LYS A 17 -2.21 2.02 -16.27
CA LYS A 17 -2.21 2.60 -17.63
C LYS A 17 -0.91 3.35 -17.84
N GLY A 18 0.04 2.69 -18.49
CA GLY A 18 1.40 3.21 -18.63
C GLY A 18 2.06 3.35 -17.24
N THR A 19 2.49 4.55 -16.91
CA THR A 19 3.12 4.90 -15.62
C THR A 19 2.11 5.17 -14.51
N ILE A 20 0.82 5.37 -14.84
CA ILE A 20 -0.22 5.68 -13.86
C ILE A 20 -0.79 4.39 -13.29
N LYS A 21 -0.74 4.24 -11.96
CA LYS A 21 -1.37 3.14 -11.23
C LYS A 21 -2.71 3.61 -10.67
N PHE A 22 -3.74 2.79 -10.78
CA PHE A 22 -5.07 3.07 -10.24
C PHE A 22 -5.36 2.20 -9.05
N TRP A 23 -5.96 2.82 -8.04
CA TRP A 23 -6.19 2.23 -6.73
C TRP A 23 -7.66 2.39 -6.36
N ARG A 24 -8.22 1.37 -5.73
CA ARG A 24 -9.59 1.39 -5.21
C ARG A 24 -9.55 1.09 -3.73
N CYS A 25 -10.46 1.67 -2.97
CA CYS A 25 -10.59 1.35 -1.55
C CYS A 25 -10.70 -0.18 -1.36
N ALA A 26 -10.04 -0.72 -0.34
CA ALA A 26 -10.07 -2.13 -0.01
C ALA A 26 -11.47 -2.60 0.36
N ASN A 27 -12.27 -1.71 0.96
CA ASN A 27 -13.70 -1.91 1.15
C ASN A 27 -14.43 -1.68 -0.19
N ARG A 28 -14.94 -2.76 -0.79
CA ARG A 28 -15.57 -2.71 -2.12
C ARG A 28 -16.84 -1.87 -2.17
N SER A 29 -17.55 -1.69 -1.05
CA SER A 29 -18.77 -0.87 -1.01
C SER A 29 -18.48 0.64 -0.98
N CYS A 30 -17.24 1.04 -0.70
CA CYS A 30 -16.84 2.44 -0.53
C CYS A 30 -16.80 3.24 -1.84
N GLY A 31 -16.39 2.61 -2.95
CA GLY A 31 -16.34 3.24 -4.28
C GLY A 31 -15.28 4.33 -4.48
N VAL A 32 -14.53 4.73 -3.45
CA VAL A 32 -13.44 5.72 -3.56
C VAL A 32 -12.26 5.17 -4.37
N LEU A 33 -11.74 5.99 -5.29
CA LEU A 33 -10.65 5.67 -6.20
C LEU A 33 -9.52 6.71 -6.12
N LEU A 34 -8.29 6.24 -6.25
CA LEU A 34 -7.07 7.06 -6.38
C LEU A 34 -6.33 6.69 -7.65
N HIS A 35 -5.46 7.57 -8.12
CA HIS A 35 -4.38 7.22 -9.03
C HIS A 35 -3.04 7.74 -8.52
N THR A 36 -1.93 7.19 -8.99
CA THR A 36 -0.60 7.78 -8.76
C THR A 36 -0.23 8.71 -9.90
N SER A 37 0.33 9.87 -9.57
CA SER A 37 0.96 10.77 -10.54
C SER A 37 2.24 10.15 -11.13
N LEU A 38 2.87 10.86 -12.07
CA LEU A 38 4.19 10.48 -12.59
C LEU A 38 5.29 10.52 -11.52
N ASN A 39 5.09 11.30 -10.46
CA ASN A 39 5.99 11.42 -9.32
C ASN A 39 5.60 10.48 -8.17
N GLU A 40 4.80 9.45 -8.45
CA GLU A 40 4.29 8.48 -7.47
C GLU A 40 3.41 9.07 -6.35
N GLU A 41 2.93 10.31 -6.49
CA GLU A 41 2.02 10.94 -5.52
C GLU A 41 0.60 10.38 -5.67
N PHE A 42 -0.06 10.07 -4.55
CA PHE A 42 -1.44 9.62 -4.56
C PHE A 42 -2.42 10.79 -4.73
N LEU A 43 -3.17 10.77 -5.82
CA LEU A 43 -4.17 11.78 -6.14
C LEU A 43 -5.57 11.16 -6.18
N LEU A 44 -6.56 11.93 -5.72
CA LEU A 44 -7.97 11.56 -5.83
C LEU A 44 -8.38 11.48 -7.29
N TYR A 45 -9.11 10.44 -7.67
CA TYR A 45 -9.57 10.29 -9.04
C TYR A 45 -10.71 11.30 -9.32
N PRO A 46 -10.54 12.26 -10.24
CA PRO A 46 -11.54 13.30 -10.48
C PRO A 46 -12.85 12.71 -11.02
N GLY A 47 -13.99 13.25 -10.57
CA GLY A 47 -15.32 12.83 -11.00
C GLY A 47 -15.85 11.54 -10.35
N LYS A 48 -15.22 11.05 -9.27
CA LYS A 48 -15.67 9.88 -8.49
C LYS A 48 -15.92 10.25 -7.03
N VAL A 49 -16.51 9.31 -6.28
CA VAL A 49 -16.81 9.47 -4.85
C VAL A 49 -15.51 9.79 -4.10
N ILE A 50 -15.52 10.93 -3.41
CA ILE A 50 -14.34 11.47 -2.71
C ILE A 50 -14.36 11.09 -1.22
N VAL A 51 -15.56 10.81 -0.69
CA VAL A 51 -15.78 10.55 0.74
C VAL A 51 -15.97 9.06 0.96
N HIS A 52 -15.24 8.51 1.93
CA HIS A 52 -15.41 7.12 2.32
C HIS A 52 -16.76 6.92 3.03
N THR A 53 -17.47 5.86 2.68
CA THR A 53 -18.75 5.49 3.31
C THR A 53 -18.57 4.63 4.57
N HIS A 54 -17.33 4.55 5.08
CA HIS A 54 -16.97 3.75 6.24
C HIS A 54 -15.88 4.47 7.04
N LEU A 55 -15.74 4.07 8.30
CA LEU A 55 -14.69 4.60 9.16
C LEU A 55 -13.31 4.07 8.71
N PRO A 56 -12.24 4.85 8.96
CA PRO A 56 -10.87 4.35 8.84
C PRO A 56 -10.65 3.10 9.70
N ASN A 57 -9.73 2.23 9.28
CA ASN A 57 -9.35 1.05 10.06
C ASN A 57 -7.86 1.11 10.44
N PRO A 58 -7.50 1.90 11.46
CA PRO A 58 -6.10 2.06 11.88
C PRO A 58 -5.48 0.75 12.39
N ALA A 59 -6.26 -0.13 13.01
CA ALA A 59 -5.75 -1.41 13.51
C ALA A 59 -5.28 -2.33 12.38
N GLU A 60 -6.05 -2.45 11.30
CA GLU A 60 -5.62 -3.22 10.12
C GLU A 60 -4.41 -2.59 9.42
N VAL A 61 -4.29 -1.27 9.46
CA VAL A 61 -3.12 -0.52 8.97
C VAL A 61 -1.88 -0.88 9.77
N GLU A 62 -1.96 -0.84 11.10
CA GLU A 62 -0.85 -1.19 12.00
C GLU A 62 -0.41 -2.65 11.84
N ILE A 63 -1.37 -3.59 11.81
CA ILE A 63 -1.07 -5.03 11.60
C ILE A 63 -0.32 -5.24 10.29
N ARG A 64 -0.67 -4.49 9.24
CA ARG A 64 0.00 -4.58 7.95
C ARG A 64 1.41 -4.01 8.00
N ASN A 65 1.57 -2.81 8.56
CA ASN A 65 2.88 -2.18 8.71
C ASN A 65 3.83 -3.12 9.48
N LEU A 66 3.33 -3.73 10.56
CA LEU A 66 4.08 -4.74 11.32
C LEU A 66 4.47 -5.95 10.44
N ARG A 67 3.55 -6.49 9.64
CA ARG A 67 3.86 -7.61 8.73
C ARG A 67 4.92 -7.24 7.69
N GLU A 68 4.82 -6.05 7.08
CA GLU A 68 5.79 -5.58 6.10
C GLU A 68 7.17 -5.35 6.75
N THR A 69 7.22 -4.76 7.95
CA THR A 69 8.46 -4.62 8.72
C THR A 69 9.08 -5.98 9.06
N MET A 70 8.27 -6.93 9.57
CA MET A 70 8.77 -8.28 9.88
C MET A 70 9.30 -9.00 8.65
N GLN A 71 8.62 -8.87 7.50
CA GLN A 71 9.07 -9.46 6.26
C GLN A 71 10.40 -8.87 5.80
N GLN A 72 10.56 -7.55 5.85
CA GLN A 72 11.82 -6.88 5.51
C GLN A 72 12.96 -7.28 6.45
N SER A 73 12.70 -7.39 7.75
CA SER A 73 13.68 -7.88 8.72
C SER A 73 14.13 -9.31 8.40
N ALA A 74 13.20 -10.21 8.08
CA ALA A 74 13.53 -11.58 7.71
C ALA A 74 14.33 -11.66 6.39
N GLU A 75 14.00 -10.82 5.40
CA GLU A 75 14.74 -10.75 4.14
C GLU A 75 16.17 -10.21 4.34
N ASN A 76 16.38 -9.27 5.26
CA ASN A 76 17.70 -8.73 5.58
C ASN A 76 18.58 -9.69 6.40
N GLU A 77 18.00 -10.48 7.31
CA GLU A 77 18.74 -11.46 8.12
C GLU A 77 19.33 -12.62 7.28
N VAL A 78 18.68 -12.96 6.16
CA VAL A 78 19.18 -14.00 5.23
C VAL A 78 20.39 -13.53 4.42
N GLY A 79 20.62 -12.21 4.30
CA GLY A 79 21.74 -11.63 3.54
C GLY A 79 23.11 -11.67 4.25
N ASP A 80 23.14 -11.80 5.58
CA ASP A 80 24.36 -11.62 6.39
C ASP A 80 25.03 -12.92 6.87
N SER A 81 24.51 -14.10 6.52
CA SER A 81 24.98 -15.40 7.04
C SER A 81 25.78 -16.28 6.06
N VAL A 82 26.56 -15.70 5.15
CA VAL A 82 27.58 -16.46 4.40
C VAL A 82 28.89 -15.68 4.28
N VAL A 83 29.62 -15.58 5.40
CA VAL A 83 31.09 -15.44 5.34
C VAL A 83 31.67 -16.75 5.83
N VAL A 84 31.86 -17.68 4.88
CA VAL A 84 32.66 -18.88 5.09
C VAL A 84 34.11 -18.40 5.28
N LEU A 85 34.53 -18.27 6.53
CA LEU A 85 35.95 -18.20 6.88
C LEU A 85 36.53 -19.61 6.74
N CYS A 86 36.97 -19.95 5.52
CA CYS A 86 38.01 -20.95 5.34
C CYS A 86 39.36 -20.23 5.44
N VAL A 87 40.06 -20.44 6.56
CA VAL A 87 41.50 -20.24 6.69
C VAL A 87 42.11 -21.57 7.09
#